data_AF-A0A9W8NGU6-F1
#
_entry.id   AF-A0A9W8NGU6-F1
#
_cell.length_a   1.000
_cell.length_b   1.000
_cell.length_c   1.000
_cell.angle_alpha   90.00
_cell.angle_beta   90.00
_cell.angle_gamma   90.00
#
_symmetry.space_group_name_H-M   'P 1'
#
loop_
_entity.id
_entity.type
_entity.pdbx_description
1 polymer ?
#
loop_
_entity_poly.entity_id
_entity_poly.type
_entity_poly.pdbx_seq_one_letter_code
_entity_poly.pdbx_strand_id
1 'polypeptide(L)'
;MSGAEVLGVISSIVAIVDAAIKVYDAAQNTKGLPSSFLQAAARLPLLRDVLFTAQQGFDADKHWGTYASLERVLLHCKEKADALQKIFNDTMAAPEASRAERCNPGTGGGCD
;
A
#
# COMPACT_ATOMS: atom_id res chain seq x y z
N MET A 1 9.05 13.64 -18.73
CA MET A 1 9.05 12.16 -18.77
C MET A 1 8.81 11.59 -20.17
N SER A 2 9.56 10.56 -20.54
CA SER A 2 9.35 9.60 -21.63
C SER A 2 8.21 8.63 -21.32
N GLY A 3 7.62 8.03 -22.35
CA GLY A 3 6.58 7.01 -22.18
C GLY A 3 7.01 5.78 -21.37
N ALA A 4 8.27 5.34 -21.52
CA ALA A 4 8.82 4.25 -20.70
C ALA A 4 8.89 4.62 -19.20
N GLU A 5 9.23 5.86 -18.89
CA GLU A 5 9.25 6.36 -17.50
C GLU A 5 7.82 6.42 -16.93
N VAL A 6 6.85 6.89 -17.74
CA VAL A 6 5.43 6.90 -17.36
C VAL A 6 4.92 5.50 -17.04
N LEU A 7 5.20 4.52 -17.92
CA LEU A 7 4.84 3.13 -17.70
C LEU A 7 5.47 2.57 -16.42
N GLY A 8 6.74 2.87 -16.18
CA GLY A 8 7.44 2.46 -14.96
C GLY A 8 6.80 3.03 -13.69
N VAL A 9 6.43 4.32 -13.70
CA VAL A 9 5.77 4.96 -12.55
C VAL A 9 4.40 4.33 -12.31
N ILE A 10 3.55 4.21 -13.33
CA ILE A 10 2.21 3.60 -13.21
C ILE A 10 2.31 2.17 -12.69
N SER A 11 3.21 1.36 -13.25
CA SER A 11 3.45 -0.02 -12.81
C SER A 11 3.83 -0.08 -11.32
N SER A 12 4.69 0.84 -10.86
CA SER A 12 5.05 0.90 -9.43
C SER A 12 3.86 1.26 -8.53
N ILE A 13 2.97 2.15 -8.98
CA ILE A 13 1.78 2.54 -8.24
C ILE A 13 0.81 1.35 -8.17
N VAL A 14 0.57 0.66 -9.28
CA VAL A 14 -0.26 -0.56 -9.33
C VAL A 14 0.27 -1.61 -8.35
N ALA A 15 1.59 -1.87 -8.34
CA ALA A 15 2.20 -2.84 -7.44
C ALA A 15 1.96 -2.51 -5.95
N ILE A 16 2.02 -1.23 -5.59
CA ILE A 16 1.73 -0.78 -4.21
C ILE A 16 0.26 -0.97 -3.87
N VAL A 17 -0.64 -0.58 -4.77
CA VAL A 17 -2.09 -0.75 -4.55
C VAL A 17 -2.45 -2.24 -4.44
N ASP A 18 -1.82 -3.12 -5.22
CA ASP A 18 -2.02 -4.57 -5.13
C ASP A 18 -1.52 -5.13 -3.80
N ALA A 19 -0.36 -4.68 -3.34
CA ALA A 19 0.15 -5.05 -2.02
C ALA A 19 -0.81 -4.57 -0.91
N ALA A 20 -1.31 -3.35 -1.01
CA ALA A 20 -2.28 -2.77 -0.08
C ALA A 20 -3.54 -3.64 0.02
N ILE A 21 -4.16 -3.97 -1.11
CA ILE A 21 -5.37 -4.82 -1.17
C ILE A 21 -5.13 -6.14 -0.44
N LYS A 22 -3.99 -6.82 -0.70
CA LYS A 22 -3.65 -8.09 -0.02
C LYS A 22 -3.53 -7.93 1.49
N VAL A 23 -2.94 -6.82 1.96
CA VAL A 23 -2.85 -6.50 3.39
C VAL A 23 -4.24 -6.31 3.99
N TYR A 24 -5.13 -5.58 3.32
CA TYR A 24 -6.51 -5.40 3.78
C TYR A 24 -7.28 -6.72 3.82
N ASP A 25 -7.20 -7.53 2.77
CA ASP A 25 -7.90 -8.81 2.69
C ASP A 25 -7.45 -9.77 3.81
N ALA A 26 -6.17 -9.72 4.18
CA ALA A 26 -5.65 -10.46 5.33
C ALA A 26 -6.15 -9.89 6.68
N ALA A 27 -6.29 -8.57 6.78
CA ALA A 27 -6.65 -7.87 8.01
C ALA A 27 -8.17 -7.77 8.27
N GLN A 28 -9.03 -7.93 7.26
CA GLN A 28 -10.47 -7.66 7.36
C GLN A 28 -11.21 -8.57 8.36
N ASN A 29 -10.63 -9.73 8.69
CA ASN A 29 -11.19 -10.67 9.68
C ASN A 29 -10.70 -10.37 11.12
N THR A 30 -9.82 -9.39 11.29
CA THR A 30 -9.27 -9.00 12.59
C THR A 30 -10.23 -8.06 13.31
N LYS A 31 -10.68 -8.45 14.51
CA LYS A 31 -11.51 -7.58 15.36
C LYS A 31 -10.73 -6.33 15.75
N GLY A 32 -11.32 -5.14 15.54
CA GLY A 32 -10.75 -3.86 15.98
C GLY A 32 -10.20 -2.96 14.87
N LEU A 33 -10.37 -3.34 13.60
CA LEU A 33 -9.93 -2.49 12.48
C LEU A 33 -10.79 -1.22 12.38
N PRO A 34 -10.19 0.00 12.33
CA PRO A 34 -10.95 1.24 12.25
C PRO A 34 -11.82 1.31 11.00
N SER A 35 -13.04 1.86 11.12
CA SER A 35 -13.97 1.98 9.99
C SER A 35 -13.43 2.85 8.85
N SER A 36 -12.57 3.83 9.15
CA SER A 36 -11.85 4.64 8.16
C SER A 36 -10.90 3.81 7.31
N PHE A 37 -10.27 2.79 7.90
CA PHE A 37 -9.36 1.89 7.21
C PHE A 37 -10.11 1.00 6.21
N LEU A 38 -11.27 0.46 6.61
CA LEU A 38 -12.15 -0.30 5.73
C LEU A 38 -12.71 0.55 4.58
N GLN A 39 -13.08 1.80 4.85
CA GLN A 39 -13.55 2.73 3.80
C GLN A 39 -12.45 3.08 2.79
N ALA A 40 -11.20 3.21 3.25
CA ALA A 40 -10.06 3.40 2.36
C ALA A 40 -9.82 2.13 1.52
N ALA A 41 -9.83 0.95 2.14
CA ALA A 41 -9.67 -0.34 1.49
C ALA A 41 -10.65 -0.56 0.33
N ALA A 42 -11.93 -0.22 0.56
CA ALA A 42 -13.00 -0.40 -0.42
C ALA A 42 -12.78 0.37 -1.74
N ARG A 43 -11.92 1.41 -1.73
CA ARG A 43 -11.63 2.22 -2.94
C ARG A 43 -10.42 1.72 -3.73
N LEU A 44 -9.58 0.89 -3.13
CA LEU A 44 -8.33 0.47 -3.75
C LEU A 44 -8.51 -0.43 -4.98
N PRO A 45 -9.47 -1.38 -5.01
CA PRO A 45 -9.73 -2.17 -6.23
C PRO A 45 -10.08 -1.27 -7.42
N LEU A 46 -10.91 -0.24 -7.20
CA LEU A 46 -11.26 0.71 -8.26
C LEU A 46 -10.04 1.50 -8.74
N LEU A 47 -9.19 1.96 -7.81
CA LEU A 47 -7.94 2.66 -8.17
C LEU A 47 -6.99 1.77 -8.97
N ARG A 48 -6.86 0.50 -8.56
CA ARG A 48 -6.08 -0.51 -9.29
C ARG A 48 -6.56 -0.64 -10.73
N ASP A 49 -7.87 -0.82 -10.94
CA ASP A 49 -8.44 -1.04 -12.27
C ASP A 49 -8.26 0.17 -13.19
N VAL A 50 -8.43 1.38 -12.65
CA VAL A 50 -8.18 2.63 -13.38
C VAL A 50 -6.71 2.73 -13.80
N LEU A 51 -5.78 2.47 -12.88
CA LEU A 51 -4.34 2.55 -13.16
C LEU A 51 -3.89 1.46 -14.15
N PHE A 52 -4.45 0.25 -14.02
CA PHE A 52 -4.16 -0.85 -14.93
C PHE A 52 -4.68 -0.57 -16.34
N THR A 53 -5.89 0.00 -16.45
CA THR A 53 -6.45 0.44 -17.74
C THR A 53 -5.59 1.52 -18.38
N ALA A 54 -5.12 2.50 -17.59
CA ALA A 54 -4.20 3.52 -18.07
C ALA A 54 -2.88 2.90 -18.57
N GLN A 55 -2.30 1.97 -17.79
CA GLN A 55 -1.09 1.25 -18.16
C GLN A 55 -1.22 0.51 -19.50
N GLN A 56 -2.34 -0.20 -19.72
CA GLN A 56 -2.60 -0.87 -20.99
C GLN A 56 -2.68 0.10 -22.16
N GLY A 57 -3.29 1.28 -21.97
CA GLY A 57 -3.33 2.33 -22.98
C GLY A 57 -1.93 2.81 -23.39
N PHE A 58 -1.04 3.02 -22.42
CA PHE A 58 0.35 3.44 -22.68
C PHE A 58 1.23 2.33 -23.27
N ASP A 59 0.93 1.06 -23.00
CA ASP A 59 1.66 -0.09 -23.53
C ASP A 59 1.25 -0.41 -24.98
N ALA A 60 -0.02 -0.19 -25.32
CA ALA A 60 -0.54 -0.32 -26.68
C ALA A 60 -0.01 0.78 -27.62
N ASP A 61 0.25 1.97 -27.09
CA ASP A 61 0.79 3.10 -27.86
C ASP A 61 2.33 3.05 -27.91
N LYS A 62 2.87 2.37 -28.93
CA LYS A 62 4.32 2.19 -29.12
C LYS A 62 5.05 3.46 -29.57
N HIS A 63 4.34 4.56 -29.81
CA HIS A 63 4.92 5.86 -30.13
C HIS A 63 5.05 6.69 -28.86
N TRP A 64 6.06 6.39 -28.05
CA TRP A 64 6.34 7.13 -26.83
C TRP A 64 6.87 8.54 -27.16
N GLY A 65 5.95 9.51 -27.20
CA GLY A 65 6.27 10.93 -27.14
C GLY A 65 6.65 11.39 -25.72
N THR A 66 6.66 12.70 -25.51
CA THR A 66 6.87 13.30 -24.18
C THR A 66 5.54 13.50 -23.47
N TYR A 67 5.43 13.03 -22.23
CA TYR A 67 4.22 13.12 -21.40
C TYR A 67 4.37 14.14 -20.25
N ALA A 68 4.99 15.29 -20.53
CA ALA A 68 5.33 16.29 -19.52
C ALA A 68 4.12 16.79 -18.70
N SER A 69 2.93 16.82 -19.31
CA SER A 69 1.70 17.20 -18.60
C SER A 69 1.23 16.20 -17.54
N LEU A 70 1.58 14.91 -17.68
CA LEU A 70 1.22 13.85 -16.73
C LEU A 70 2.19 13.73 -15.57
N GLU A 71 3.42 14.24 -15.73
CA GLU A 71 4.52 14.04 -14.79
C GLU A 71 4.16 14.44 -13.36
N ARG A 72 3.61 15.64 -13.16
CA ARG A 72 3.20 16.10 -11.82
C ARG A 72 2.08 15.25 -11.22
N VAL A 73 1.15 14.79 -12.04
CA VAL A 73 0.02 13.97 -11.57
C VAL A 73 0.52 12.59 -11.13
N LEU A 74 1.36 11.96 -11.95
CA LEU A 74 1.91 10.64 -11.68
C LEU A 74 2.84 10.65 -10.46
N LEU A 75 3.67 11.68 -10.33
CA LEU A 75 4.53 11.84 -9.15
C LEU A 75 3.70 11.99 -7.88
N HIS A 76 2.63 12.80 -7.92
CA HIS A 76 1.74 12.96 -6.77
C HIS A 76 0.96 11.69 -6.42
N CYS A 77 0.55 10.91 -7.44
CA CYS A 77 -0.04 9.59 -7.22
C CYS A 77 0.97 8.63 -6.58
N LYS A 78 2.23 8.66 -7.01
CA LYS A 78 3.31 7.87 -6.44
C LYS A 78 3.59 8.24 -4.99
N GLU A 79 3.69 9.52 -4.66
CA GLU A 79 3.85 10.00 -3.28
C GLU A 79 2.72 9.49 -2.37
N LYS A 80 1.47 9.55 -2.83
CA LYS A 80 0.31 9.04 -2.07
C LYS A 80 0.35 7.52 -1.91
N ALA A 81 0.77 6.78 -2.93
CA ALA A 81 0.93 5.34 -2.86
C ALA A 81 2.05 4.95 -1.88
N ASP A 82 3.20 5.63 -1.94
CA ASP A 82 4.32 5.37 -1.02
C ASP A 82 3.93 5.69 0.43
N ALA A 83 3.18 6.78 0.67
CA ALA A 83 2.63 7.09 1.98
C ALA A 83 1.68 6.00 2.49
N LEU A 84 0.82 5.47 1.61
CA LEU A 84 -0.05 4.34 1.92
C LEU A 84 0.75 3.08 2.29
N GLN A 85 1.78 2.74 1.52
CA GLN A 85 2.66 1.61 1.80
C GLN A 85 3.38 1.77 3.14
N LYS A 86 3.88 2.97 3.44
CA LYS A 86 4.50 3.28 4.72
C LYS A 86 3.55 3.05 5.89
N ILE A 87 2.30 3.52 5.79
CA ILE A 87 1.29 3.29 6.83
C ILE A 87 1.09 1.79 7.08
N PHE A 88 1.00 0.96 6.05
CA PHE A 88 0.89 -0.49 6.28
C PHE A 88 2.09 -1.08 6.98
N ASN A 89 3.29 -0.76 6.49
CA ASN A 89 4.52 -1.28 7.08
C ASN A 89 4.61 -0.89 8.57
N ASP A 90 4.28 0.36 8.91
CA ASP A 90 4.29 0.84 10.29
C ASP A 90 3.22 0.14 11.15
N THR A 91 2.02 -0.10 10.62
CA THR A 91 0.95 -0.82 11.35
C THR A 91 1.21 -2.32 11.53
N MET A 92 1.90 -2.96 10.57
CA MET A 92 2.26 -4.37 10.64
C MET A 92 3.50 -4.64 11.49
N ALA A 93 4.39 -3.66 11.63
CA ALA A 93 5.61 -3.75 12.44
C ALA A 93 5.39 -3.41 13.93
N ALA A 94 4.19 -2.97 14.34
CA ALA A 94 3.88 -2.72 15.74
C ALA A 94 3.80 -4.05 16.54
N PRO A 95 4.40 -4.13 17.74
CA PRO A 95 5.27 -5.24 18.05
C PRO A 95 4.58 -6.40 18.78
N GLU A 96 4.79 -7.61 18.26
CA GLU A 96 4.90 -8.86 19.04
C GLU A 96 6.12 -8.82 19.99
N ALA A 97 6.38 -7.68 20.67
CA ALA A 97 7.47 -7.51 21.65
C ALA A 97 6.96 -7.03 23.02
N SER A 98 5.65 -7.07 23.27
CA SER A 98 5.09 -6.72 24.60
C SER A 98 4.36 -7.87 25.29
N ARG A 99 4.33 -9.08 24.72
CA ARG A 99 3.78 -10.27 25.39
C ARG A 99 4.82 -11.26 25.91
N ALA A 100 6.07 -11.21 25.43
CA ALA A 100 7.14 -12.08 25.90
C ALA A 100 7.85 -11.58 27.18
N GLU A 101 7.65 -10.32 27.58
CA GLU A 101 8.39 -9.71 28.70
C GLU A 101 7.65 -9.69 30.04
N ARG A 102 6.52 -10.42 30.17
CA ARG A 102 5.76 -10.54 31.43
C ARG A 102 5.80 -11.92 32.10
N CYS A 103 6.66 -12.82 31.66
CA CYS A 103 6.97 -14.02 32.43
C CYS A 103 8.48 -14.25 32.46
N ASN A 104 9.20 -13.41 33.21
CA ASN A 104 10.51 -13.81 33.72
C ASN A 104 10.29 -14.55 35.05
N PRO A 105 10.45 -15.89 35.14
CA PRO A 105 10.39 -16.61 36.41
C PRO A 105 11.65 -16.37 37.30
N GLY A 106 12.32 -15.23 37.15
CA GLY A 106 13.65 -14.96 37.72
C GLY A 106 13.68 -14.33 39.11
N THR A 107 12.54 -14.05 39.75
CA THR A 107 12.51 -13.59 41.15
C THR A 107 11.29 -14.16 41.83
N GLY A 108 11.52 -14.97 42.87
CA GLY A 108 10.48 -15.56 43.69
C GLY A 108 9.46 -14.52 44.18
N GLY A 109 8.20 -14.79 43.90
CA GLY A 109 7.05 -14.01 44.37
C GLY A 109 5.81 -14.73 43.90
N GLY A 110 5.07 -15.33 44.84
CA GLY A 110 3.94 -16.20 44.58
C GLY A 110 2.85 -15.54 43.74
N CYS A 111 2.16 -16.35 42.95
CA CYS A 111 0.84 -16.01 42.45
C CYS A 111 -0.16 -16.37 43.56
N ASP A 112 -0.83 -15.36 44.12
CA ASP A 112 -2.11 -15.55 44.83
C ASP A 112 -3.21 -15.97 43.84
#